data_AF-A0A842XWH3-F1
#
_entry.id   AF-A0A842XWH3-F1
#
_cell.length_a   1.000
_cell.length_b   1.000
_cell.length_c   1.000
_cell.angle_alpha   90.00
_cell.angle_beta   90.00
_cell.angle_gamma   90.00
#
_symmetry.space_group_name_H-M   'P 1'
#
loop_
_entity.id
_entity.type
_entity.pdbx_description
1 polymer ?
#
loop_
_entity_poly.entity_id
_entity_poly.type
_entity_poly.pdbx_seq_one_letter_code
_entity_poly.pdbx_strand_id
1 'polypeptide(L)' 'MALEHLGSSLHAALRKIFRASIVDEAAVKELVRDLQRALLQADVNVKLVLDISKRIE' A
#
# COMPACT_ATOMS: atom_id res chain seq x y z
N MET A 1 -5.40 -0.11 17.91
CA MET A 1 -5.03 -1.54 17.71
C MET A 1 -4.29 -1.73 16.39
N ALA A 2 -3.44 -2.74 16.22
CA ALA A 2 -2.63 -2.93 15.01
C ALA A 2 -3.45 -2.94 13.70
N LEU A 3 -4.65 -3.51 13.73
CA LEU A 3 -5.59 -3.53 12.61
C LEU A 3 -6.18 -2.16 12.28
N GLU A 4 -6.40 -1.28 13.27
CA GLU A 4 -6.83 0.10 13.02
C GLU A 4 -5.72 0.91 12.35
N HIS A 5 -4.47 0.67 12.73
CA HIS A 5 -3.33 1.34 12.12
C HIS A 5 -3.12 0.87 10.67
N LEU A 6 -3.28 -0.43 10.41
CA LEU A 6 -3.26 -0.98 9.05
C LEU A 6 -4.40 -0.39 8.20
N GLY A 7 -5.63 -0.39 8.71
CA GLY A 7 -6.80 0.13 7.99
C GLY A 7 -6.66 1.61 7.63
N SER A 8 -6.18 2.43 8.58
CA SER A 8 -5.95 3.86 8.34
C SER A 8 -4.83 4.13 7.33
N SER A 9 -3.71 3.40 7.41
CA SER A 9 -2.59 3.51 6.47
C SER A 9 -2.98 3.11 5.04
N LEU A 10 -3.70 1.99 4.89
CA LEU A 10 -4.21 1.55 3.58
C LEU A 10 -5.20 2.55 2.99
N HIS A 11 -6.11 3.06 3.80
CA HIS A 11 -7.12 4.02 3.34
C HIS A 11 -6.50 5.36 2.95
N ALA A 12 -5.44 5.80 3.65
CA ALA A 12 -4.67 6.99 3.29
C ALA A 12 -3.92 6.81 1.95
N ALA A 13 -3.29 5.66 1.75
CA ALA A 13 -2.58 5.35 0.50
C ALA A 13 -3.54 5.30 -0.70
N LEU A 14 -4.71 4.68 -0.54
CA LEU A 14 -5.76 4.67 -1.57
C LEU A 14 -6.34 6.07 -1.83
N ARG A 15 -6.53 6.89 -0.80
CA ARG A 15 -6.98 8.29 -0.99
C ARG A 15 -6.01 9.12 -1.82
N LYS A 16 -4.70 8.90 -1.72
CA LYS A 16 -3.71 9.61 -2.54
C LYS A 16 -3.96 9.32 -4.03
N ILE A 17 -4.20 8.07 -4.39
CA ILE A 17 -4.50 7.65 -5.77
C ILE A 17 -5.84 8.23 -6.22
N PHE A 18 -6.90 8.12 -5.42
CA PHE A 18 -8.21 8.64 -5.79
C PHE A 18 -8.27 10.17 -5.93
N ARG A 19 -7.36 10.90 -5.27
CA ARG A 19 -7.22 12.35 -5.41
C ARG A 19 -6.27 12.76 -6.53
N ALA A 20 -5.44 11.85 -7.04
CA ALA A 20 -4.53 12.15 -8.13
C ALA A 20 -5.34 12.34 -9.41
N SER A 21 -5.17 13.50 -10.05
CA SER A 21 -5.85 13.83 -11.30
C SER A 21 -5.32 13.00 -12.48
N ILE A 22 -4.09 12.52 -12.37
CA ILE A 22 -3.39 11.65 -13.32
C ILE A 22 -2.69 10.58 -12.47
N VAL A 23 -2.92 9.31 -12.80
CA VAL A 23 -2.21 8.17 -12.20
C VAL A 23 -1.09 7.78 -13.15
N ASP A 24 0.15 8.11 -12.77
CA ASP A 24 1.35 7.73 -13.50
C ASP A 24 2.07 6.54 -12.83
N GLU A 25 3.08 6.00 -13.49
CA GLU A 25 3.86 4.86 -12.98
C GLU A 25 4.56 5.20 -11.64
N ALA A 26 4.91 6.47 -11.44
CA ALA A 26 5.51 6.95 -10.20
C ALA A 26 4.51 6.88 -9.04
N ALA A 27 3.25 7.29 -9.25
CA ALA A 27 2.18 7.19 -8.27
C ALA A 27 1.86 5.75 -7.89
N VAL A 28 1.84 4.82 -8.87
CA VAL A 28 1.64 3.39 -8.61
C VAL A 28 2.81 2.83 -7.78
N LYS A 29 4.06 3.15 -8.12
CA LYS A 29 5.24 2.73 -7.35
C LYS A 29 5.26 3.29 -5.94
N GLU A 30 4.82 4.53 -5.73
CA GLU A 30 4.66 5.10 -4.39
C GLU A 30 3.59 4.34 -3.59
N LEU A 31 2.44 4.08 -4.19
CA LEU A 31 1.36 3.31 -3.57
C LEU A 31 1.85 1.93 -3.13
N VAL A 32 2.53 1.19 -4.01
CA VAL A 32 3.06 -0.15 -3.71
C VAL A 32 4.04 -0.09 -2.54
N ARG A 33 4.93 0.92 -2.47
CA ARG A 33 5.86 1.10 -1.35
C ARG A 33 5.17 1.43 -0.02
N ASP A 34 4.12 2.24 -0.06
CA ASP A 34 3.33 2.57 1.15
C ASP A 34 2.55 1.34 1.65
N LEU A 35 1.99 0.54 0.73
CA LEU A 35 1.34 -0.74 1.02
C LEU A 35 2.30 -1.75 1.64
N GLN A 36 3.49 -1.91 1.05
CA GLN A 36 4.53 -2.80 1.58
C GLN A 36 4.90 -2.44 3.01
N ARG A 37 5.13 -1.16 3.30
CA ARG A 37 5.45 -0.70 4.66
C ARG A 37 4.33 -0.97 5.64
N ALA A 38 3.08 -0.67 5.27
CA ALA A 38 1.93 -0.89 6.14
C ALA A 38 1.72 -2.38 6.45
N LEU A 39 1.83 -3.25 5.45
CA LEU A 39 1.68 -4.70 5.62
C LEU A 39 2.81 -5.30 6.46
N LEU A 40 4.06 -4.88 6.25
CA LEU A 40 5.19 -5.34 7.05
C LEU A 40 5.10 -4.88 8.51
N GLN A 41 4.64 -3.65 8.77
CA GLN A 41 4.41 -3.15 10.13
C GLN A 41 3.27 -3.87 10.85
N ALA A 42 2.35 -4.50 10.10
CA ALA A 42 1.28 -5.33 10.63
C ALA A 42 1.69 -6.81 10.80
N ASP A 43 2.98 -7.13 10.74
CA ASP A 43 3.55 -8.48 10.84
C ASP A 43 3.03 -9.46 9.76
N VAL A 44 2.67 -8.94 8.58
CA VAL A 44 2.28 -9.79 7.43
C VAL A 44 3.51 -10.46 6.82
N ASN A 45 3.36 -11.71 6.40
CA ASN A 45 4.43 -12.49 5.80
C ASN A 45 5.06 -11.79 4.57
N VAL A 46 6.39 -11.63 4.58
CA VAL A 46 7.14 -10.95 3.52
C VAL A 46 6.91 -11.56 2.12
N LYS A 47 6.77 -12.89 2.01
CA LYS A 47 6.46 -13.53 0.71
C LYS A 47 5.10 -13.08 0.19
N LEU A 48 4.10 -13.03 1.07
CA LEU A 48 2.75 -12.58 0.71
C LEU A 48 2.75 -11.10 0.32
N VAL A 49 3.50 -10.25 1.04
CA VAL A 49 3.66 -8.83 0.71
C VAL A 49 4.29 -8.65 -0.68
N LEU A 50 5.35 -9.41 -0.99
CA LEU A 50 5.99 -9.41 -2.31
C LEU A 50 5.04 -9.85 -3.42
N ASP A 51 4.30 -10.94 -3.21
CA ASP A 51 3.35 -11.46 -4.20
C ASP A 51 2.20 -10.48 -4.46
N ILE A 52 1.67 -9.84 -3.42
CA ILE A 52 0.66 -8.79 -3.55
C ILE A 52 1.23 -7.59 -4.31
N SER A 53 2.44 -7.16 -3.97
CA SER A 53 3.07 -6.00 -4.63
C SER A 53 3.24 -6.22 -6.13
N LYS A 54 3.67 -7.42 -6.53
CA LYS A 54 3.82 -7.82 -7.94
C LYS A 54 2.51 -7.96 -8.71
N ARG A 55 1.38 -8.08 -8.01
CA ARG A 55 0.04 -8.12 -8.64
C ARG A 55 -0.57 -6.74 -8.82
N ILE A 56 -0.07 -5.75 -8.07
CA ILE A 56 -0.53 -4.37 -8.12
C ILE A 56 0.27 -3.57 -9.16
N GLU A 57 1.57 -3.86 -9.27
CA GLU A 57 2.41 -3.43 -10.40
C GLU A 57 1.96 -4.08 -11.72
#